data_AF-A0A373FXY1-F1
#
_entry.id   AF-A0A373FXY1-F1
#
_cell.length_a   1.000
_cell.length_b   1.000
_cell.length_c   1.000
_cell.angle_alpha   90.00
_cell.angle_beta   90.00
_cell.angle_gamma   90.00
#
_symmetry.space_group_name_H-M   'P 1'
#
loop_
_entity.id
_entity.type
_entity.pdbx_description
1 polymer ?
#
loop_
_entity_poly.entity_id
_entity_poly.type
_entity_poly.pdbx_seq_one_letter_code
_entity_poly.pdbx_strand_id
1 'polypeptide(L)'
;MNKIESFKYIRPISPGTTSCYSVGDILPIEISWECNGKVYNRKQEKGGLCAILLEHDNVVGVVENPYTGGFNLAYVLNGANQVVWNVSDLFIATYGNLYYGRALHFVDVRVENGILYFFINISNCDFRFSINVKTGEIGQLIETR
;
A
#
# COMPACT_ATOMS: atom_id res chain seq x y z
N MET A 1 18.51 10.63 10.44
CA MET A 1 17.73 10.12 9.30
C MET A 1 16.73 11.20 8.95
N ASN A 2 16.65 11.57 7.67
CA ASN A 2 15.90 12.76 7.25
C ASN A 2 14.40 12.47 7.23
N LYS A 3 13.65 13.19 8.05
CA LYS A 3 12.26 12.87 8.39
C LYS A 3 11.30 13.25 7.25
N ILE A 4 10.31 12.39 7.02
CA ILE A 4 9.13 12.68 6.21
C ILE A 4 8.25 13.63 7.01
N GLU A 5 7.93 14.75 6.39
CA GLU A 5 7.12 15.81 6.97
C GLU A 5 5.93 16.11 6.07
N SER A 6 4.88 16.68 6.64
CA SER A 6 3.72 17.16 5.88
C SER A 6 3.09 16.11 4.94
N PHE A 7 3.03 14.84 5.37
CA PHE A 7 2.43 13.75 4.59
C PHE A 7 0.93 14.00 4.37
N LYS A 8 0.49 13.99 3.12
CA LYS A 8 -0.86 14.38 2.70
C LYS A 8 -1.41 13.41 1.66
N TYR A 9 -2.72 13.21 1.73
CA TYR A 9 -3.52 12.52 0.73
C TYR A 9 -4.26 13.51 -0.14
N ILE A 10 -4.22 13.32 -1.46
CA ILE A 10 -4.95 14.09 -2.45
C ILE A 10 -6.00 13.17 -3.05
N ARG A 11 -7.26 13.54 -2.91
CA ARG A 11 -8.42 12.77 -3.39
C ARG A 11 -8.91 13.33 -4.73
N PRO A 12 -9.56 12.50 -5.56
CA PRO A 12 -10.16 12.97 -6.80
C PRO A 12 -11.23 14.01 -6.51
N ILE A 13 -11.40 14.96 -7.44
CA ILE A 13 -12.48 15.94 -7.36
C ILE A 13 -13.78 15.19 -7.69
N SER A 14 -14.72 15.13 -6.75
CA SER A 14 -16.01 14.46 -6.95
C SER A 14 -16.68 14.96 -8.24
N PRO A 15 -16.97 14.09 -9.23
CA PRO A 15 -17.97 14.43 -10.24
C PRO A 15 -19.30 14.55 -9.48
N GLY A 16 -20.09 15.58 -9.77
CA GLY A 16 -21.23 16.04 -8.96
C GLY A 16 -22.28 14.99 -8.56
N THR A 17 -23.22 15.44 -7.72
CA THR A 17 -24.22 14.74 -6.89
C THR A 17 -25.18 13.75 -7.57
N THR A 18 -24.71 12.80 -8.40
CA THR A 18 -25.56 11.78 -9.01
C THR A 18 -24.81 10.47 -9.32
N SER A 19 -24.30 9.76 -8.31
CA SER A 19 -24.08 8.30 -8.37
C SER A 19 -23.66 7.74 -7.01
N CYS A 20 -23.98 6.46 -6.75
CA CYS A 20 -23.42 5.71 -5.63
C CYS A 20 -21.90 5.55 -5.87
N TYR A 21 -21.07 6.19 -5.03
CA TYR A 21 -19.62 6.00 -5.08
C TYR A 21 -19.25 4.63 -4.48
N SER A 22 -18.36 3.91 -5.15
CA SER A 22 -17.65 2.77 -4.56
C SER A 22 -16.53 3.25 -3.64
N VAL A 23 -16.03 2.38 -2.75
CA VAL A 23 -14.87 2.70 -1.88
C VAL A 23 -13.65 3.10 -2.72
N GLY A 24 -13.48 2.51 -3.91
CA GLY A 24 -12.40 2.86 -4.84
C GLY A 24 -12.49 4.29 -5.37
N ASP A 25 -13.69 4.82 -5.58
CA ASP A 25 -13.89 6.16 -6.16
C ASP A 25 -13.49 7.30 -5.22
N ILE A 26 -13.39 7.01 -3.93
CA ILE A 26 -13.01 7.99 -2.90
C ILE A 26 -11.56 7.84 -2.44
N LEU A 27 -10.82 6.84 -2.93
CA LEU A 27 -9.43 6.65 -2.56
C LEU A 27 -8.57 7.85 -2.95
N PRO A 28 -7.52 8.16 -2.17
CA PRO A 28 -6.47 9.06 -2.63
C PRO A 28 -5.97 8.63 -4.00
N ILE A 29 -5.85 9.59 -4.92
CA ILE A 29 -5.20 9.40 -6.22
C ILE A 29 -3.74 9.86 -6.18
N GLU A 30 -3.35 10.57 -5.13
CA GLU A 30 -1.97 10.98 -4.92
C GLU A 30 -1.66 11.05 -3.42
N ILE A 31 -0.44 10.67 -3.07
CA ILE A 31 0.19 11.03 -1.79
C ILE A 31 1.35 11.97 -2.04
N SER A 32 1.53 12.92 -1.14
CA SER A 32 2.61 13.89 -1.19
C SER A 32 3.23 14.10 0.18
N TRP A 33 4.51 14.38 0.22
CA TRP A 33 5.23 14.67 1.46
C TRP A 33 6.48 15.48 1.19
N GLU A 34 7.04 16.04 2.25
CA GLU A 34 8.31 16.75 2.23
C GLU A 34 9.39 15.89 2.88
N CYS A 35 10.58 15.88 2.28
CA CYS A 35 11.78 15.30 2.88
C CYS A 35 12.99 16.07 2.36
N ASN A 36 13.85 16.56 3.27
CA ASN A 36 15.04 17.36 2.93
C ASN A 36 14.74 18.63 2.13
N GLY A 37 13.67 19.35 2.48
CA GLY A 37 13.27 20.57 1.78
C GLY A 37 12.82 20.34 0.34
N LYS A 38 12.59 19.08 -0.06
CA LYS A 38 12.04 18.71 -1.36
C LYS A 38 10.69 18.02 -1.18
N VAL A 39 9.73 18.42 -2.01
CA VAL A 39 8.42 17.78 -2.08
C VAL A 39 8.51 16.57 -3.03
N TYR A 40 8.02 15.43 -2.55
CA TYR A 40 7.86 14.19 -3.30
C TYR A 40 6.39 13.84 -3.38
N ASN A 41 6.00 13.10 -4.43
CA ASN A 41 4.65 12.57 -4.57
C ASN A 41 4.64 11.22 -5.30
N ARG A 42 3.53 10.50 -5.13
CA ARG A 42 3.19 9.28 -5.86
C ARG A 42 1.75 9.38 -6.33
N LYS A 43 1.51 9.21 -7.62
CA LYS A 43 0.20 9.34 -8.25
C LYS A 43 -0.30 8.00 -8.78
N GLN A 44 -1.59 7.73 -8.59
CA GLN A 44 -2.33 6.62 -9.15
C GLN A 44 -3.75 7.09 -9.47
N GLU A 45 -3.92 7.67 -10.66
CA GLU A 45 -5.19 8.31 -11.06
C GLU A 45 -6.34 7.33 -11.27
N LYS A 46 -6.03 6.13 -11.78
CA LYS A 46 -7.00 5.06 -11.96
C LYS A 46 -6.94 4.14 -10.76
N GLY A 47 -8.07 3.81 -10.14
CA GLY A 47 -8.15 2.84 -9.03
C GLY A 47 -7.62 3.32 -7.68
N GLY A 48 -6.96 4.49 -7.62
CA GLY A 48 -6.45 5.10 -6.39
C GLY A 48 -5.32 4.31 -5.72
N LEU A 49 -4.95 4.72 -4.52
CA LEU A 49 -3.96 4.05 -3.69
C LEU A 49 -4.36 4.08 -2.21
N CYS A 50 -3.97 3.03 -1.49
CA CYS A 50 -3.90 3.00 -0.03
C CYS A 50 -2.45 3.24 0.37
N ALA A 51 -2.20 4.13 1.32
CA ALA A 51 -0.85 4.38 1.79
C ALA A 51 -0.84 4.84 3.24
N ILE A 52 0.25 4.56 3.95
CA ILE A 52 0.42 4.98 5.34
C ILE A 52 1.90 5.23 5.66
N LEU A 53 2.16 6.29 6.41
CA LEU A 53 3.48 6.62 6.92
C LEU A 53 3.76 5.80 8.19
N LEU A 54 4.86 5.04 8.19
CA LEU A 54 5.46 4.51 9.41
C LEU A 54 6.50 5.52 9.92
N GLU A 55 6.10 6.33 10.89
CA GLU A 55 6.90 7.49 11.35
C GLU A 55 8.27 7.10 11.91
N HIS A 56 8.33 6.00 12.69
CA HIS A 56 9.57 5.63 13.38
C HIS A 56 10.68 5.24 12.41
N ASP A 57 10.37 4.39 11.42
CA ASP A 57 11.33 3.95 10.40
C ASP A 57 11.37 4.87 9.17
N ASN A 58 10.53 5.90 9.15
CA ASN A 58 10.51 6.93 8.12
C ASN A 58 10.32 6.39 6.69
N VAL A 59 9.34 5.51 6.56
CA VAL A 59 8.97 4.85 5.31
C VAL A 59 7.47 4.92 5.08
N VAL A 60 7.05 4.80 3.82
CA VAL A 60 5.63 4.81 3.43
C VAL A 60 5.29 3.45 2.84
N GLY A 61 4.32 2.75 3.44
CA GLY A 61 3.71 1.58 2.82
C GLY A 61 2.68 2.04 1.80
N VAL A 62 2.63 1.41 0.62
CA VAL A 62 1.72 1.78 -0.47
C VAL A 62 1.15 0.52 -1.13
N VAL A 63 -0.15 0.56 -1.45
CA VAL A 63 -0.87 -0.37 -2.31
C VAL A 63 -1.55 0.43 -3.40
N GLU A 64 -1.23 0.16 -4.66
CA GLU A 64 -1.87 0.79 -5.82
C GLU A 64 -3.07 -0.04 -6.28
N ASN A 65 -4.13 0.60 -6.79
CA ASN A 65 -5.28 -0.08 -7.40
C ASN A 65 -5.96 -1.18 -6.54
N PRO A 66 -6.19 -0.96 -5.22
CA PRO A 66 -6.63 -2.04 -4.32
C PRO A 66 -7.99 -2.67 -4.67
N TYR A 67 -8.84 -1.99 -5.44
CA TYR A 67 -10.22 -2.43 -5.73
C TYR A 67 -10.50 -2.62 -7.23
N THR A 68 -9.47 -2.87 -8.05
CA THR A 68 -9.66 -3.10 -9.50
C THR A 68 -9.85 -4.58 -9.87
N GLY A 69 -9.77 -5.50 -8.90
CA GLY A 69 -10.08 -6.92 -9.06
C GLY A 69 -8.99 -7.77 -9.74
N GLY A 70 -7.85 -7.15 -10.10
CA GLY A 70 -6.68 -7.83 -10.66
C GLY A 70 -5.47 -7.78 -9.74
N PHE A 71 -4.40 -8.47 -10.14
CA PHE A 71 -3.10 -8.32 -9.48
C PHE A 71 -2.66 -6.86 -9.52
N ASN A 72 -2.14 -6.38 -8.40
CA ASN A 72 -1.72 -5.01 -8.20
C ASN A 72 -0.38 -4.93 -7.44
N LEU A 73 0.15 -3.71 -7.38
CA LEU A 73 1.47 -3.46 -6.80
C LEU A 73 1.34 -2.96 -5.37
N ALA A 74 2.17 -3.54 -4.50
CA ALA A 74 2.40 -3.11 -3.14
C ALA A 74 3.91 -2.92 -2.93
N TYR A 75 4.29 -1.84 -2.25
CA TYR A 75 5.69 -1.53 -2.00
C TYR A 75 5.88 -0.66 -0.76
N VAL A 76 7.13 -0.62 -0.28
CA VAL A 76 7.59 0.31 0.76
C VAL A 76 8.49 1.33 0.10
N LEU A 77 8.22 2.62 0.33
CA LEU A 77 9.01 3.74 -0.14
C LEU A 77 9.84 4.33 1.01
N ASN A 78 11.04 4.80 0.70
CA ASN A 78 11.75 5.72 1.60
C ASN A 78 11.25 7.17 1.42
N GLY A 79 11.72 8.08 2.29
CA GLY A 79 11.38 9.50 2.22
C GLY A 79 11.78 10.21 0.91
N ALA A 80 12.62 9.61 0.06
CA ALA A 80 13.00 10.15 -1.24
C ALA A 80 12.19 9.53 -2.42
N ASN A 81 11.07 8.86 -2.13
CA ASN A 81 10.20 8.20 -3.12
C ASN A 81 10.89 7.06 -3.89
N GLN A 82 11.88 6.43 -3.27
CA GLN A 82 12.53 5.24 -3.84
C GLN A 82 11.89 4.00 -3.23
N VAL A 83 11.59 3.01 -4.07
CA VAL A 83 11.14 1.69 -3.62
C VAL A 83 12.30 1.01 -2.89
N VAL A 84 12.15 0.83 -1.58
CA VAL A 84 13.11 0.05 -0.78
C VAL A 84 12.75 -1.43 -0.76
N TRP A 85 11.45 -1.74 -0.79
CA TRP A 85 10.94 -3.11 -0.87
C TRP A 85 9.79 -3.18 -1.86
N ASN A 86 9.93 -4.01 -2.89
CA ASN A 86 8.80 -4.43 -3.72
C ASN A 86 8.06 -5.55 -2.98
N VAL A 87 7.00 -5.18 -2.26
CA VAL A 87 6.27 -6.11 -1.38
C VAL A 87 5.55 -7.17 -2.19
N SER A 88 5.05 -6.83 -3.39
CA SER A 88 4.46 -7.79 -4.30
C SER A 88 5.46 -8.89 -4.68
N ASP A 89 6.69 -8.54 -5.08
CA ASP A 89 7.72 -9.51 -5.45
C ASP A 89 8.13 -10.38 -4.25
N LEU A 90 8.33 -9.76 -3.08
CA LEU A 90 8.67 -10.47 -1.85
C LEU A 90 7.58 -11.44 -1.41
N PHE A 91 6.31 -11.05 -1.55
CA PHE A 91 5.18 -11.92 -1.26
C PHE A 91 5.17 -13.13 -2.20
N ILE A 92 5.32 -12.91 -3.51
CA ILE A 92 5.34 -14.00 -4.50
C ILE A 92 6.54 -14.93 -4.27
N ALA A 93 7.71 -14.41 -3.92
CA ALA A 93 8.87 -15.23 -3.58
C ALA A 93 8.62 -16.10 -2.34
N THR A 94 7.87 -15.60 -1.35
CA THR A 94 7.61 -16.30 -0.09
C THR A 94 6.45 -17.29 -0.18
N TYR A 95 5.34 -16.89 -0.80
CA TYR A 95 4.06 -17.62 -0.79
C TYR A 95 3.55 -18.00 -2.18
N GLY A 96 4.19 -17.57 -3.26
CA GLY A 96 3.67 -17.72 -4.63
C GLY A 96 3.40 -19.17 -5.03
N ASN A 97 4.23 -20.12 -4.57
CA ASN A 97 4.03 -21.55 -4.84
C ASN A 97 2.75 -22.10 -4.19
N LEU A 98 2.37 -21.60 -3.01
CA LEU A 98 1.17 -22.06 -2.28
C LEU A 98 -0.12 -21.58 -2.94
N TYR A 99 -0.06 -20.44 -3.64
CA TYR A 99 -1.21 -19.78 -4.24
C TYR A 99 -1.09 -19.68 -5.77
N TYR A 100 -0.28 -20.55 -6.39
CA TYR A 100 -0.11 -20.58 -7.83
C TYR A 100 -1.46 -20.74 -8.55
N GLY A 101 -1.72 -19.91 -9.56
CA GLY A 101 -2.96 -19.91 -10.32
C GLY A 101 -4.17 -19.33 -9.59
N ARG A 102 -4.02 -18.79 -8.37
CA ARG A 102 -5.10 -18.12 -7.64
C ARG A 102 -5.13 -16.64 -7.94
N ALA A 103 -6.33 -16.06 -7.90
CA ALA A 103 -6.50 -14.62 -7.92
C ALA A 103 -5.96 -14.02 -6.62
N LEU A 104 -5.06 -13.04 -6.74
CA LEU A 104 -4.40 -12.37 -5.64
C LEU A 104 -4.45 -10.87 -5.87
N HIS A 105 -4.88 -10.12 -4.88
CA HIS A 105 -4.85 -8.66 -4.90
C HIS A 105 -4.62 -8.07 -3.51
N PHE A 106 -3.72 -7.11 -3.42
CA PHE A 106 -3.49 -6.32 -2.22
C PHE A 106 -4.61 -5.30 -2.04
N VAL A 107 -5.12 -5.18 -0.82
CA VAL A 107 -6.34 -4.43 -0.51
C VAL A 107 -6.03 -3.16 0.29
N ASP A 108 -5.10 -3.23 1.23
CA ASP A 108 -4.83 -2.13 2.15
C ASP A 108 -3.44 -2.25 2.79
N VAL A 109 -2.99 -1.17 3.44
CA VAL A 109 -1.77 -1.13 4.24
C VAL A 109 -2.00 -0.31 5.50
N ARG A 110 -1.62 -0.85 6.66
CA ARG A 110 -1.83 -0.23 7.98
C ARG A 110 -0.60 -0.34 8.86
N VAL A 111 -0.53 0.54 9.86
CA VAL A 111 0.45 0.45 10.95
C VAL A 111 -0.26 -0.10 12.17
N GLU A 112 0.23 -1.22 12.70
CA GLU A 112 -0.22 -1.80 13.96
C GLU A 112 1.00 -1.95 14.88
N ASN A 113 0.96 -1.35 16.07
CA ASN A 113 2.06 -1.40 17.05
C ASN A 113 3.43 -1.04 16.47
N GLY A 114 3.48 -0.07 15.54
CA GLY A 114 4.72 0.37 14.89
C GLY A 114 5.25 -0.57 13.79
N ILE A 115 4.42 -1.51 13.31
CA ILE A 115 4.76 -2.45 12.25
C ILE A 115 3.84 -2.23 11.05
N LEU A 116 4.39 -2.26 9.83
CA LEU A 116 3.59 -2.23 8.61
C LEU A 116 2.97 -3.60 8.33
N TYR A 117 1.65 -3.60 8.20
CA TYR A 117 0.86 -4.74 7.75
C TYR A 117 0.23 -4.45 6.40
N PHE A 118 0.34 -5.41 5.49
CA PHE A 118 -0.34 -5.42 4.21
C PHE A 118 -1.50 -6.39 4.26
N PHE A 119 -2.64 -5.96 3.73
CA PHE A 119 -3.85 -6.76 3.60
C PHE A 119 -3.96 -7.23 2.16
N ILE A 120 -4.30 -8.50 1.98
CA ILE A 120 -4.30 -9.16 0.69
C ILE A 120 -5.47 -10.14 0.65
N ASN A 121 -6.21 -10.12 -0.44
CA ASN A 121 -7.24 -11.10 -0.71
C ASN A 121 -6.70 -12.13 -1.69
N ILE A 122 -6.88 -13.40 -1.35
CA ILE A 122 -6.44 -14.54 -2.14
C ILE A 122 -7.64 -15.45 -2.31
N SER A 123 -8.17 -15.56 -3.53
CA SER A 123 -9.35 -16.36 -3.84
C SER A 123 -10.55 -16.11 -2.91
N ASN A 124 -10.87 -14.84 -2.64
CA ASN A 124 -11.97 -14.41 -1.76
C ASN A 124 -11.77 -14.67 -0.26
N CYS A 125 -10.57 -15.06 0.15
CA CYS A 125 -10.19 -15.11 1.55
C CYS A 125 -9.27 -13.92 1.85
N ASP A 126 -9.59 -13.16 2.89
CA ASP A 126 -8.77 -12.02 3.32
C ASP A 126 -7.66 -12.49 4.24
N PHE A 127 -6.47 -11.95 4.02
CA PHE A 127 -5.30 -12.19 4.85
C PHE A 127 -4.60 -10.88 5.16
N ARG A 128 -3.76 -10.92 6.18
CA ARG A 128 -2.75 -9.91 6.43
C ARG A 128 -1.40 -10.53 6.73
N PHE A 129 -0.35 -9.79 6.47
CA PHE A 129 1.01 -10.13 6.86
C PHE A 129 1.80 -8.85 7.16
N SER A 130 2.79 -8.94 8.04
CA SER A 130 3.71 -7.84 8.31
C SER A 130 4.92 -7.88 7.39
N ILE A 131 5.60 -6.75 7.25
CA ILE A 131 6.98 -6.70 6.70
C ILE A 131 7.92 -6.09 7.72
N ASN A 132 9.10 -6.68 7.90
CA ASN A 132 10.20 -6.03 8.58
C ASN A 132 10.87 -5.05 7.62
N VAL A 133 10.62 -3.75 7.78
CA VAL A 133 11.11 -2.71 6.86
C VAL A 133 12.63 -2.55 6.83
N LYS A 134 13.35 -3.12 7.81
CA LYS A 134 14.83 -3.09 7.87
C LYS A 134 15.44 -4.25 7.07
N THR A 135 14.77 -5.39 6.99
CA THR A 135 15.31 -6.62 6.38
C THR A 135 14.58 -7.06 5.12
N GLY A 136 13.37 -6.55 4.87
CA GLY A 136 12.48 -7.01 3.79
C GLY A 136 11.78 -8.34 4.09
N GLU A 137 11.96 -8.90 5.29
CA GLU A 137 11.37 -10.17 5.67
C GLU A 137 9.85 -10.07 5.78
N ILE A 138 9.17 -11.00 5.10
CA ILE A 138 7.72 -11.15 5.12
C ILE A 138 7.33 -12.03 6.30
N GLY A 139 6.46 -11.50 7.16
CA GLY A 139 5.92 -12.22 8.30
C GLY A 139 4.91 -13.30 7.92
N GLN A 140 4.39 -13.98 8.94
CA GLN A 140 3.37 -15.00 8.75
C GLN A 140 2.12 -14.43 8.07
N LEU A 141 1.59 -15.17 7.10
CA LEU A 141 0.29 -14.90 6.50
C LEU A 141 -0.83 -15.38 7.44
N ILE A 142 -1.68 -14.45 7.87
CA ILE A 142 -2.74 -14.67 8.85
C ILE A 142 -4.07 -14.37 8.17
N GLU A 143 -4.99 -15.33 8.17
CA GLU A 143 -6.36 -15.13 7.67
C GLU A 143 -7.11 -14.13 8.57
N THR A 144 -7.79 -13.18 7.94
CA THR A 144 -8.61 -12.16 8.59
C THR A 144 -10.06 -12.39 8.20
N ARG A 145 -10.97 -12.38 9.18
CA ARG A 145 -12.42 -12.53 8.98
C ARG A 145 -13.13 -11.20 9.08
#